data_AF-A0A838Y8R2-F1
#
_entry.id   AF-A0A838Y8R2-F1
#
_cell.length_a   1.000
_cell.length_b   1.000
_cell.length_c   1.000
_cell.angle_alpha   90.00
_cell.angle_beta   90.00
_cell.angle_gamma   90.00
#
_symmetry.space_group_name_H-M   'P 1'
#
loop_
_entity.id
_entity.type
_entity.pdbx_description
1 polymer ?
#
loop_
_entity_poly.entity_id
_entity_poly.type
_entity_poly.pdbx_seq_one_letter_code
_entity_poly.pdbx_strand_id
1 'polypeptide(L)'
;MIADYFWKVIFLILLIIGLNYWFDWRDDVNSLNRHLNALTEIIEKPTRKGDKACRTATFQSIYHLREIEKVRGEKFEVRAVIEEIRENVTDISREEMGLIVDVLRENYNNARNFGLFKNEQSLEALEEGRGTKIMAGPWRGEPLELGHFISPEINDTIQFHFSNRLILPETVKAAMEFADITKDVRDRADRMKRAKVLDVGSCDSIIRQYNTLRELSSRN
;
A
#
# COMPACT_ATOMS: atom_id res chain seq x y z
N MET A 1 -61.74 9.36 -2.19
CA MET A 1 -60.95 9.26 -3.45
C MET A 1 -59.66 10.04 -3.39
N ILE A 2 -59.67 11.38 -3.21
CA ILE A 2 -58.44 12.21 -3.25
C ILE A 2 -57.37 11.79 -2.22
N ALA A 3 -57.77 11.46 -0.98
CA ALA A 3 -56.84 11.01 0.06
C ALA A 3 -56.15 9.67 -0.28
N ASP A 4 -56.83 8.79 -1.02
CA ASP A 4 -56.30 7.47 -1.38
C ASP A 4 -55.25 7.57 -2.52
N TYR A 5 -55.46 8.50 -3.45
CA TYR A 5 -54.46 8.86 -4.45
C TYR A 5 -53.25 9.57 -3.85
N PHE A 6 -53.46 10.44 -2.85
CA PHE A 6 -52.38 11.14 -2.14
C PHE A 6 -51.41 10.16 -1.46
N TRP A 7 -51.94 9.18 -0.72
CA TRP A 7 -51.11 8.16 -0.07
C TRP A 7 -50.38 7.24 -1.07
N LYS A 8 -51.04 6.89 -2.19
CA LYS A 8 -50.39 6.11 -3.27
C LYS A 8 -49.21 6.86 -3.90
N VAL A 9 -49.34 8.17 -4.10
CA VAL A 9 -48.25 9.01 -4.63
C VAL A 9 -47.09 9.11 -3.63
N ILE A 10 -47.36 9.32 -2.35
CA ILE A 10 -46.31 9.33 -1.30
C ILE A 10 -45.59 7.98 -1.24
N PHE A 11 -46.34 6.88 -1.26
CA PHE A 11 -45.75 5.54 -1.21
C PHE A 11 -44.86 5.26 -2.43
N LEU A 12 -45.28 5.66 -3.63
CA LEU A 12 -44.48 5.53 -4.84
C LEU A 12 -43.19 6.35 -4.75
N ILE A 13 -43.25 7.59 -4.24
CA ILE A 13 -42.06 8.43 -4.03
C ILE A 13 -41.09 7.77 -3.04
N LEU A 14 -41.60 7.29 -1.88
CA LEU A 14 -40.76 6.60 -0.90
C LEU A 14 -40.16 5.31 -1.45
N LEU A 15 -40.90 4.57 -2.28
CA LEU A 15 -40.43 3.35 -2.92
C LEU A 15 -39.33 3.64 -3.95
N ILE A 16 -39.45 4.72 -4.74
CA ILE A 16 -38.40 5.16 -5.67
C ILE A 16 -37.14 5.58 -4.90
N ILE A 17 -37.29 6.38 -3.83
CA ILE A 17 -36.17 6.80 -2.99
C ILE A 17 -35.48 5.59 -2.35
N GLY A 18 -36.27 4.65 -1.81
CA GLY A 18 -35.76 3.42 -1.20
C GLY A 18 -35.04 2.52 -2.20
N LEU A 19 -35.56 2.38 -3.42
CA LEU A 19 -34.91 1.63 -4.50
C LEU A 19 -33.59 2.27 -4.92
N ASN A 20 -33.56 3.59 -5.11
CA ASN A 20 -32.31 4.29 -5.46
C ASN A 20 -31.25 4.10 -4.38
N TYR A 21 -31.62 4.31 -3.11
CA TYR A 21 -30.70 4.09 -1.98
C TYR A 21 -30.20 2.64 -1.92
N TRP A 22 -31.08 1.67 -2.20
CA TRP A 22 -30.69 0.26 -2.24
C TRP A 22 -29.71 -0.05 -3.39
N PHE A 23 -29.94 0.51 -4.58
CA PHE A 23 -29.03 0.33 -5.72
C PHE A 23 -27.66 0.95 -5.44
N ASP A 24 -27.62 2.18 -4.93
CA ASP A 24 -26.37 2.86 -4.56
C ASP A 24 -25.58 2.04 -3.52
N TRP A 25 -26.25 1.59 -2.45
CA TRP A 25 -25.63 0.77 -1.42
C TRP A 25 -25.08 -0.55 -1.98
N ARG A 26 -25.85 -1.22 -2.86
CA ARG A 26 -25.44 -2.47 -3.49
C ARG A 26 -24.21 -2.27 -4.37
N ASP A 27 -24.15 -1.19 -5.13
CA ASP A 27 -23.04 -0.88 -6.03
C ASP A 27 -21.76 -0.55 -5.25
N ASP A 28 -21.88 0.20 -4.15
CA ASP A 28 -20.78 0.47 -3.22
C ASP A 28 -20.22 -0.81 -2.60
N VAL A 29 -21.08 -1.71 -2.13
CA VAL A 29 -20.66 -3.01 -1.57
C VAL A 29 -19.96 -3.88 -2.62
N ASN A 30 -20.50 -3.93 -3.84
CA ASN A 30 -19.87 -4.68 -4.92
C ASN A 30 -18.51 -4.11 -5.31
N SER A 31 -18.39 -2.78 -5.38
CA SER A 31 -17.13 -2.08 -5.63
C SER A 31 -16.11 -2.39 -4.53
N LEU A 32 -16.52 -2.28 -3.27
CA LEU A 32 -15.68 -2.59 -2.11
C LEU A 32 -15.14 -4.02 -2.18
N ASN A 33 -16.01 -5.01 -2.40
CA ASN A 33 -15.62 -6.42 -2.50
C ASN A 33 -14.65 -6.68 -3.65
N ARG A 34 -14.85 -6.03 -4.81
CA ARG A 34 -13.94 -6.13 -5.95
C ARG A 34 -12.53 -5.64 -5.59
N HIS A 35 -12.43 -4.49 -4.91
CA HIS A 35 -11.14 -3.92 -4.52
C HIS A 35 -10.46 -4.67 -3.38
N LEU A 36 -11.23 -5.21 -2.43
CA LEU A 36 -10.72 -6.12 -1.41
C LEU A 36 -10.13 -7.39 -2.05
N ASN A 37 -10.87 -8.03 -2.97
CA ASN A 37 -10.40 -9.22 -3.67
C ASN A 37 -9.12 -8.95 -4.47
N ALA A 38 -9.05 -7.83 -5.18
CA ALA A 38 -7.86 -7.46 -5.94
C ALA A 38 -6.64 -7.23 -5.02
N LEU A 39 -6.82 -6.61 -3.85
CA LEU A 39 -5.76 -6.49 -2.83
C LEU A 39 -5.37 -7.86 -2.26
N THR A 40 -6.33 -8.73 -1.98
CA THR A 40 -6.07 -10.11 -1.53
C THR A 40 -5.19 -10.84 -2.54
N GLU A 41 -5.50 -10.77 -3.83
CA GLU A 41 -4.70 -11.41 -4.89
C GLU A 41 -3.25 -10.88 -4.95
N ILE A 42 -3.07 -9.56 -4.79
CA ILE A 42 -1.75 -8.92 -4.74
C ILE A 42 -0.95 -9.42 -3.53
N ILE A 43 -1.61 -9.56 -2.38
CA ILE A 43 -0.99 -9.94 -1.10
C ILE A 43 -0.67 -11.43 -1.05
N GLU A 44 -1.58 -12.31 -1.50
CA GLU A 44 -1.40 -13.78 -1.50
C GLU A 44 -0.31 -14.25 -2.45
N LYS A 45 -0.11 -13.52 -3.55
CA LYS A 45 0.92 -13.82 -4.54
C LYS A 45 1.97 -12.71 -4.53
N PRO A 46 2.71 -12.53 -3.41
CA PRO A 46 3.71 -11.48 -3.35
C PRO A 46 4.70 -11.71 -4.50
N THR A 47 4.89 -10.67 -5.30
CA THR A 47 5.54 -10.78 -6.61
C THR A 47 7.03 -11.06 -6.47
N ARG A 48 7.42 -12.34 -6.31
CA ARG A 48 8.82 -12.79 -6.41
C ARG A 48 9.40 -12.67 -7.83
N LYS A 49 8.59 -12.21 -8.79
CA LYS A 49 8.88 -12.18 -10.23
C LYS A 49 9.33 -10.78 -10.67
N GLY A 50 10.55 -10.41 -10.31
CA GLY A 50 11.25 -9.25 -10.87
C GLY A 50 10.62 -7.87 -10.61
N ASP A 51 11.34 -6.83 -11.00
CA ASP A 51 11.02 -5.45 -10.61
C ASP A 51 9.69 -4.95 -11.16
N LYS A 52 9.40 -5.26 -12.42
CA LYS A 52 8.17 -4.82 -13.10
C LYS A 52 6.90 -5.31 -12.39
N ALA A 53 6.84 -6.58 -11.99
CA ALA A 53 5.65 -7.14 -11.36
C ALA A 53 5.43 -6.55 -9.95
N CYS A 54 6.52 -6.38 -9.18
CA CYS A 54 6.49 -5.66 -7.91
C CYS A 54 5.97 -4.23 -8.05
N ARG A 55 6.43 -3.52 -9.08
CA ARG A 55 6.00 -2.14 -9.35
C ARG A 55 4.53 -2.06 -9.65
N THR A 56 4.05 -2.92 -10.55
CA THR A 56 2.63 -3.01 -10.87
C THR A 56 1.80 -3.31 -9.63
N ALA A 57 2.17 -4.34 -8.85
CA ALA A 57 1.48 -4.70 -7.61
C ALA A 57 1.47 -3.57 -6.58
N THR A 58 2.59 -2.87 -6.38
CA THR A 58 2.69 -1.78 -5.40
C THR A 58 1.79 -0.61 -5.80
N PHE A 59 1.85 -0.16 -7.05
CA PHE A 59 1.00 0.95 -7.50
C PHE A 59 -0.49 0.59 -7.51
N GLN A 60 -0.85 -0.62 -7.96
CA GLN A 60 -2.23 -1.09 -7.94
C GLN A 60 -2.77 -1.23 -6.52
N SER A 61 -1.94 -1.66 -5.56
CA SER A 61 -2.36 -1.73 -4.16
C SER A 61 -2.75 -0.36 -3.60
N ILE A 62 -2.03 0.70 -3.98
CA ILE A 62 -2.35 2.07 -3.59
C ILE A 62 -3.67 2.53 -4.24
N TYR A 63 -3.88 2.21 -5.52
CA TYR A 63 -5.13 2.50 -6.21
C TYR A 63 -6.33 1.83 -5.53
N HIS A 64 -6.26 0.52 -5.26
CA HIS A 64 -7.34 -0.20 -4.59
C HIS A 64 -7.61 0.33 -3.18
N LEU A 65 -6.57 0.69 -2.42
CA LEU A 65 -6.76 1.35 -1.12
C LEU A 65 -7.49 2.70 -1.26
N ARG A 66 -7.21 3.48 -2.31
CA ARG A 66 -7.92 4.73 -2.57
C ARG A 66 -9.39 4.50 -2.93
N GLU A 67 -9.70 3.49 -3.74
CA GLU A 67 -11.10 3.16 -4.06
C GLU A 67 -11.87 2.64 -2.84
N ILE A 68 -11.21 1.84 -1.98
CA ILE A 68 -11.79 1.41 -0.69
C ILE A 68 -12.05 2.61 0.23
N GLU A 69 -11.12 3.58 0.29
CA GLU A 69 -11.33 4.80 1.05
C GLU A 69 -12.53 5.60 0.56
N LYS A 70 -12.75 5.71 -0.77
CA LYS A 70 -13.91 6.44 -1.31
C LYS A 70 -15.24 5.86 -0.78
N VAL A 71 -15.32 4.53 -0.65
CA VAL A 71 -16.51 3.85 -0.12
C VAL A 71 -16.59 3.95 1.41
N ARG A 72 -15.47 3.78 2.14
CA ARG A 72 -15.45 3.77 3.61
C ARG A 72 -15.46 5.15 4.27
N GLY A 73 -15.05 6.19 3.53
CA GLY A 73 -14.94 7.55 4.02
C GLY A 73 -14.10 7.65 5.30
N GLU A 74 -14.66 8.27 6.34
CA GLU A 74 -13.98 8.50 7.62
C GLU A 74 -13.60 7.22 8.39
N LYS A 75 -14.22 6.08 8.06
CA LYS A 75 -13.92 4.78 8.70
C LYS A 75 -12.73 4.06 8.04
N PHE A 76 -12.12 4.66 7.02
CA PHE A 76 -11.01 4.05 6.31
C PHE A 76 -9.74 4.01 7.16
N GLU A 77 -9.24 2.80 7.39
CA GLU A 77 -7.89 2.57 7.89
C GLU A 77 -7.25 1.39 7.16
N VAL A 78 -6.02 1.57 6.69
CA VAL A 78 -5.25 0.49 6.01
C VAL A 78 -5.16 -0.76 6.88
N ARG A 79 -4.99 -0.61 8.20
CA ARG A 79 -4.94 -1.77 9.11
C ARG A 79 -6.26 -2.54 9.12
N ALA A 80 -7.40 -1.86 9.21
CA ALA A 80 -8.70 -2.50 9.21
C ALA A 80 -8.97 -3.26 7.90
N VAL A 81 -8.58 -2.67 6.76
CA VAL A 81 -8.68 -3.33 5.44
C VAL A 81 -7.86 -4.62 5.40
N ILE A 82 -6.62 -4.60 5.90
CA ILE A 82 -5.75 -5.78 5.87
C ILE A 82 -6.17 -6.84 6.88
N GLU A 83 -6.73 -6.46 8.02
CA GLU A 83 -7.30 -7.42 8.97
C GLU A 83 -8.48 -8.19 8.36
N GLU A 84 -9.32 -7.54 7.55
CA GLU A 84 -10.42 -8.16 6.80
C GLU A 84 -9.91 -9.07 5.68
N ILE A 85 -8.85 -8.66 4.98
CA ILE A 85 -8.18 -9.52 4.00
C ILE A 85 -7.58 -10.75 4.67
N ARG A 86 -6.98 -10.61 5.87
CA ARG A 86 -6.38 -11.73 6.60
C ARG A 86 -7.37 -12.84 6.91
N GLU A 87 -8.64 -12.53 7.12
CA GLU A 87 -9.67 -13.57 7.34
C GLU A 87 -9.78 -14.54 6.13
N ASN A 88 -9.35 -14.09 4.96
CA ASN A 88 -9.39 -14.85 3.71
C ASN A 88 -8.02 -15.42 3.28
N VAL A 89 -6.92 -15.03 3.95
CA VAL A 89 -5.55 -15.45 3.58
C VAL A 89 -4.95 -16.36 4.66
N THR A 90 -4.66 -17.61 4.30
CA THR A 90 -4.14 -18.62 5.26
C THR A 90 -2.62 -18.72 5.32
N ASP A 91 -1.93 -18.32 4.26
CA ASP A 91 -0.52 -18.70 4.05
C ASP A 91 0.49 -17.64 4.51
N ILE A 92 0.00 -16.50 5.01
CA ILE A 92 0.85 -15.37 5.45
C ILE A 92 0.83 -15.28 6.97
N SER A 93 2.00 -15.22 7.59
CA SER A 93 2.13 -15.09 9.04
C SER A 93 1.58 -13.76 9.55
N ARG A 94 1.20 -13.70 10.84
CA ARG A 94 0.73 -12.46 11.47
C ARG A 94 1.80 -11.37 11.47
N GLU A 95 3.05 -11.78 11.66
CA GLU A 95 4.22 -10.91 11.64
C GLU A 95 4.46 -10.31 10.25
N GLU A 96 4.34 -11.13 9.20
CA GLU A 96 4.45 -10.67 7.82
C GLU A 96 3.29 -9.74 7.42
N MET A 97 2.05 -10.07 7.83
CA MET A 97 0.92 -9.16 7.65
C MET A 97 1.17 -7.80 8.32
N GLY A 98 1.81 -7.78 9.50
CA GLY A 98 2.23 -6.54 10.15
C GLY A 98 3.20 -5.71 9.30
N LEU A 99 4.11 -6.34 8.56
CA LEU A 99 5.01 -5.64 7.65
C LEU A 99 4.28 -5.11 6.41
N ILE A 100 3.35 -5.89 5.87
CA ILE A 100 2.52 -5.51 4.71
C ILE A 100 1.67 -4.28 5.07
N VAL A 101 1.03 -4.27 6.24
CA VAL A 101 0.27 -3.11 6.75
C VAL A 101 1.14 -1.86 6.76
N ASP A 102 2.38 -1.97 7.26
CA ASP A 102 3.27 -0.82 7.36
C ASP A 102 3.68 -0.30 5.98
N VAL A 103 4.06 -1.20 5.05
CA VAL A 103 4.39 -0.82 3.67
C VAL A 103 3.22 -0.12 2.99
N LEU A 104 2.03 -0.73 3.06
CA LEU A 104 0.84 -0.18 2.42
C LEU A 104 0.48 1.17 3.01
N ARG A 105 0.56 1.32 4.33
CA ARG A 105 0.30 2.59 5.02
C ARG A 105 1.29 3.66 4.57
N GLU A 106 2.57 3.34 4.53
CA GLU A 106 3.62 4.30 4.15
C GLU A 106 3.49 4.70 2.68
N ASN A 107 3.34 3.74 1.78
CA ASN A 107 3.12 3.99 0.35
C ASN A 107 1.84 4.79 0.09
N TYR A 108 0.75 4.46 0.79
CA TYR A 108 -0.51 5.18 0.66
C TYR A 108 -0.39 6.63 1.16
N ASN A 109 0.30 6.85 2.29
CA ASN A 109 0.58 8.19 2.80
C ASN A 109 1.51 8.98 1.86
N ASN A 110 2.54 8.34 1.30
CA ASN A 110 3.42 8.94 0.31
C ASN A 110 2.62 9.35 -0.93
N ALA A 111 1.77 8.47 -1.47
CA ALA A 111 0.90 8.78 -2.61
C ALA A 111 -0.02 9.98 -2.33
N ARG A 112 -0.59 10.05 -1.11
CA ARG A 112 -1.40 11.19 -0.67
C ARG A 112 -0.58 12.48 -0.64
N ASN A 113 0.62 12.44 -0.04
CA ASN A 113 1.51 13.60 0.10
C ASN A 113 2.05 14.09 -1.25
N PHE A 114 2.34 13.16 -2.16
CA PHE A 114 2.76 13.44 -3.54
C PHE A 114 1.60 13.89 -4.43
N GLY A 115 0.38 13.96 -3.90
CA GLY A 115 -0.79 14.50 -4.60
C GLY A 115 -1.35 13.58 -5.68
N LEU A 116 -1.01 12.29 -5.67
CA LEU A 116 -1.40 11.35 -6.73
C LEU A 116 -2.92 11.14 -6.82
N PHE A 117 -3.63 11.29 -5.70
CA PHE A 117 -5.09 11.14 -5.66
C PHE A 117 -5.87 12.35 -6.17
N LYS A 118 -5.20 13.47 -6.43
CA LYS A 118 -5.82 14.72 -6.89
C LYS A 118 -5.79 14.88 -8.41
N ASN A 119 -5.10 13.98 -9.11
CA ASN A 119 -4.92 14.04 -10.56
C ASN A 119 -5.40 12.73 -11.20
N GLU A 120 -6.27 12.85 -12.20
CA GLU A 120 -6.89 11.71 -12.88
C GLU A 120 -5.87 10.86 -13.63
N GLN A 121 -4.89 11.48 -14.30
CA GLN A 121 -3.82 10.75 -15.00
C GLN A 121 -2.91 9.98 -14.03
N SER A 122 -2.66 10.53 -12.84
CA SER A 122 -1.93 9.82 -11.78
C SER A 122 -2.73 8.64 -11.25
N LEU A 123 -4.05 8.78 -11.07
CA LEU A 123 -4.92 7.68 -10.65
C LEU A 123 -4.99 6.56 -11.69
N GLU A 124 -5.16 6.89 -12.96
CA GLU A 124 -5.14 5.93 -14.08
C GLU A 124 -3.78 5.20 -14.16
N ALA A 125 -2.68 5.93 -13.97
CA ALA A 125 -1.36 5.32 -13.92
C ALA A 125 -1.21 4.34 -12.74
N LEU A 126 -1.77 4.65 -11.56
CA LEU A 126 -1.77 3.75 -10.42
C LEU A 126 -2.63 2.50 -10.67
N GLU A 127 -3.81 2.65 -11.29
CA GLU A 127 -4.69 1.55 -11.68
C GLU A 127 -4.02 0.60 -12.67
N GLU A 128 -3.30 1.12 -13.66
CA GLU A 128 -2.55 0.33 -14.63
C GLU A 128 -1.20 -0.17 -14.09
N GLY A 129 -0.82 0.22 -12.88
CA GLY A 129 0.45 -0.16 -12.25
C GLY A 129 1.68 0.41 -12.98
N ARG A 130 1.56 1.61 -13.55
CA ARG A 130 2.61 2.34 -14.27
C ARG A 130 3.18 3.48 -13.42
N GLY A 131 4.42 3.87 -13.75
CA GLY A 131 5.03 5.07 -13.17
C GLY A 131 4.30 6.34 -13.59
N THR A 132 4.31 7.34 -12.72
CA THR A 132 3.73 8.66 -12.94
C THR A 132 4.65 9.74 -12.38
N LYS A 133 4.27 11.01 -12.51
CA LYS A 133 5.01 12.13 -11.90
C LYS A 133 4.38 12.53 -10.58
N ILE A 134 5.21 13.05 -9.68
CA ILE A 134 4.76 13.63 -8.41
C ILE A 134 4.00 14.93 -8.68
N MET A 135 2.81 15.06 -8.10
CA MET A 135 1.88 16.16 -8.39
C MET A 135 1.96 17.31 -7.38
N ALA A 136 2.48 17.04 -6.18
CA ALA A 136 2.56 17.99 -5.08
C ALA A 136 3.80 17.78 -4.20
N GLY A 137 4.14 18.81 -3.41
CA GLY A 137 5.28 18.78 -2.50
C GLY A 137 6.61 19.23 -3.14
N PRO A 138 7.73 19.05 -2.43
CA PRO A 138 9.03 19.58 -2.86
C PRO A 138 9.60 18.87 -4.10
N TRP A 139 9.19 17.64 -4.37
CA TRP A 139 9.62 16.83 -5.53
C TRP A 139 8.63 16.89 -6.71
N ARG A 140 7.77 17.91 -6.76
CA ARG A 140 6.76 18.04 -7.82
C ARG A 140 7.42 18.02 -9.21
N GLY A 141 6.89 17.18 -10.10
CA GLY A 141 7.37 16.99 -11.46
C GLY A 141 8.42 15.88 -11.61
N GLU A 142 8.99 15.38 -10.51
CA GLU A 142 9.90 14.24 -10.54
C GLU A 142 9.14 12.93 -10.84
N PRO A 143 9.81 11.96 -11.49
CA PRO A 143 9.27 10.60 -11.61
C PRO A 143 9.05 9.96 -10.24
N LEU A 144 7.92 9.30 -10.09
CA LEU A 144 7.64 8.41 -8.98
C LEU A 144 8.26 7.04 -9.26
N GLU A 145 9.19 6.65 -8.41
CA GLU A 145 9.95 5.42 -8.54
C GLU A 145 9.59 4.41 -7.45
N LEU A 146 9.93 3.14 -7.72
CA LEU A 146 9.91 2.08 -6.72
C LEU A 146 11.34 1.86 -6.19
N GLY A 147 11.52 2.07 -4.90
CA GLY A 147 12.75 1.75 -4.17
C GLY A 147 12.53 0.67 -3.12
N HIS A 148 13.42 0.64 -2.14
CA HIS A 148 13.47 -0.42 -1.13
C HIS A 148 13.65 0.14 0.28
N PHE A 149 13.14 -0.55 1.30
CA PHE A 149 13.53 -0.24 2.69
C PHE A 149 14.94 -0.69 3.00
N ILE A 150 15.29 -1.91 2.57
CA ILE A 150 16.63 -2.48 2.65
C ILE A 150 17.16 -2.58 1.23
N SER A 151 18.23 -1.83 0.96
CA SER A 151 18.87 -1.78 -0.36
C SER A 151 19.33 -3.18 -0.80
N PRO A 152 19.21 -3.55 -2.09
CA PRO A 152 19.78 -4.78 -2.64
C PRO A 152 21.29 -4.91 -2.42
N GLU A 153 22.01 -3.79 -2.29
CA GLU A 153 23.45 -3.80 -1.96
C GLU A 153 23.72 -4.31 -0.53
N ILE A 154 22.78 -4.09 0.38
CA ILE A 154 22.82 -4.61 1.75
C ILE A 154 22.33 -6.06 1.78
N ASN A 155 21.21 -6.34 1.08
CA ASN A 155 20.65 -7.68 0.94
C ASN A 155 19.81 -7.83 -0.34
N ASP A 156 20.24 -8.70 -1.24
CA ASP A 156 19.60 -8.95 -2.53
C ASP A 156 18.44 -9.96 -2.48
N THR A 157 18.36 -10.79 -1.43
CA THR A 157 17.37 -11.88 -1.32
C THR A 157 15.93 -11.37 -1.17
N ILE A 158 15.76 -10.18 -0.58
CA ILE A 158 14.45 -9.56 -0.31
C ILE A 158 14.13 -8.38 -1.24
N GLN A 159 14.94 -8.13 -2.27
CA GLN A 159 14.76 -6.96 -3.15
C GLN A 159 13.36 -6.92 -3.80
N PHE A 160 12.81 -8.09 -4.16
CA PHE A 160 11.48 -8.20 -4.77
C PHE A 160 10.39 -8.58 -3.76
N HIS A 161 10.69 -8.59 -2.46
CA HIS A 161 9.66 -8.86 -1.47
C HIS A 161 8.75 -7.64 -1.32
N PHE A 162 7.43 -7.82 -1.39
CA PHE A 162 6.45 -6.71 -1.31
C PHE A 162 6.67 -5.85 -0.06
N SER A 163 6.87 -6.49 1.10
CA SER A 163 7.18 -5.85 2.38
C SER A 163 8.49 -5.04 2.42
N ASN A 164 9.32 -5.10 1.38
CA ASN A 164 10.54 -4.32 1.22
C ASN A 164 10.39 -3.20 0.18
N ARG A 165 9.21 -2.96 -0.41
CA ARG A 165 9.03 -1.98 -1.49
C ARG A 165 8.45 -0.66 -1.01
N LEU A 166 9.04 0.45 -1.45
CA LEU A 166 8.63 1.81 -1.06
C LEU A 166 8.52 2.70 -2.30
N ILE A 167 7.45 3.50 -2.40
CA ILE A 167 7.30 4.52 -3.44
C ILE A 167 7.95 5.82 -2.98
N LEU A 168 8.74 6.42 -3.87
CA LEU A 168 9.56 7.58 -3.54
C LEU A 168 10.00 8.35 -4.80
N PRO A 169 10.42 9.62 -4.67
CA PRO A 169 10.97 10.40 -5.78
C PRO A 169 12.27 9.79 -6.31
N GLU A 170 12.53 9.94 -7.62
CA GLU A 170 13.77 9.48 -8.26
C GLU A 170 15.03 9.96 -7.53
N THR A 171 15.08 11.23 -7.12
CA THR A 171 16.23 11.80 -6.40
C THR A 171 16.48 11.12 -5.05
N VAL A 172 15.41 10.78 -4.33
CA VAL A 172 15.49 10.04 -3.07
C VAL A 172 15.94 8.61 -3.32
N LYS A 173 15.47 7.98 -4.39
CA LYS A 173 15.90 6.61 -4.77
C LYS A 173 17.39 6.56 -5.01
N ALA A 174 17.90 7.49 -5.81
CA ALA A 174 19.32 7.61 -6.09
C ALA A 174 20.12 7.82 -4.79
N ALA A 175 19.64 8.67 -3.88
CA ALA A 175 20.29 8.87 -2.58
C ALA A 175 20.29 7.61 -1.70
N MET A 176 19.24 6.79 -1.78
CA MET A 176 19.12 5.53 -1.02
C MET A 176 20.07 4.43 -1.52
N GLU A 177 20.48 4.46 -2.79
CA GLU A 177 21.53 3.56 -3.29
C GLU A 177 22.86 3.80 -2.58
N PHE A 178 23.14 5.05 -2.20
CA PHE A 178 24.36 5.42 -1.47
C PHE A 178 24.18 5.46 0.06
N ALA A 179 22.98 5.15 0.57
CA ALA A 179 22.68 5.29 1.99
C ALA A 179 23.20 4.08 2.79
N ASP A 180 24.02 4.38 3.81
CA ASP A 180 24.52 3.42 4.79
C ASP A 180 23.39 2.74 5.60
N ILE A 181 23.74 1.65 6.29
CA ILE A 181 22.83 0.96 7.21
C ILE A 181 22.46 1.89 8.38
N THR A 182 21.22 2.39 8.36
CA THR A 182 20.66 3.22 9.43
C THR A 182 20.04 2.38 10.55
N LYS A 183 19.66 3.05 11.65
CA LYS A 183 18.90 2.41 12.73
C LYS A 183 17.56 1.86 12.22
N ASP A 184 16.90 2.58 11.30
CA ASP A 184 15.63 2.17 10.73
C ASP A 184 15.79 0.93 9.85
N VAL A 185 16.86 0.84 9.06
CA VAL A 185 17.22 -0.35 8.28
C VAL A 185 17.43 -1.56 9.20
N ARG A 186 18.15 -1.38 10.31
CA ARG A 186 18.36 -2.43 11.32
C ARG A 186 17.04 -2.88 11.97
N ASP A 187 16.22 -1.94 12.42
CA ASP A 187 14.95 -2.24 13.09
C ASP A 187 13.96 -2.92 12.12
N ARG A 188 14.01 -2.55 10.83
CA ARG A 188 13.26 -3.22 9.76
C ARG A 188 13.75 -4.65 9.52
N ALA A 189 15.06 -4.86 9.47
CA ALA A 189 15.66 -6.18 9.28
C ALA A 189 15.27 -7.15 10.40
N ASP A 190 15.29 -6.70 11.66
CA ASP A 190 14.85 -7.52 12.81
C ASP A 190 13.38 -7.95 12.70
N ARG A 191 12.50 -7.04 12.25
CA ARG A 191 11.08 -7.38 12.02
C ARG A 191 10.90 -8.33 10.84
N MET A 192 11.64 -8.15 9.75
CA MET A 192 11.63 -9.07 8.61
C MET A 192 12.13 -10.46 8.98
N LYS A 193 13.12 -10.56 9.87
CA LYS A 193 13.57 -11.84 10.45
C LYS A 193 12.46 -12.52 11.24
N ARG A 194 11.78 -11.78 12.13
CA ARG A 194 10.64 -12.33 12.91
C ARG A 194 9.50 -12.82 12.02
N ALA A 195 9.28 -12.15 10.90
CA ALA A 195 8.30 -12.55 9.88
C ALA A 195 8.77 -13.68 8.95
N LYS A 196 9.99 -14.21 9.12
CA LYS A 196 10.62 -15.21 8.23
C LYS A 196 10.75 -14.75 6.77
N VAL A 197 10.74 -13.44 6.54
CA VAL A 197 10.98 -12.81 5.23
C VAL A 197 12.48 -12.69 4.96
N LEU A 198 13.25 -12.33 5.99
CA LEU A 198 14.71 -12.25 5.95
C LEU A 198 15.30 -13.41 6.73
N ASP A 199 16.31 -14.10 6.17
CA ASP A 199 16.98 -15.17 6.88
C ASP A 199 17.85 -14.64 8.03
N VAL A 200 18.15 -15.53 8.98
CA VAL A 200 18.88 -15.18 10.21
C VAL A 200 20.29 -14.67 9.88
N GLY A 201 20.98 -15.29 8.93
CA GLY A 201 22.36 -14.92 8.56
C GLY A 201 22.42 -13.53 7.95
N SER A 202 21.50 -13.21 7.05
CA SER A 202 21.35 -11.88 6.47
C SER A 202 21.03 -10.81 7.52
N CYS A 203 20.09 -11.09 8.42
CA CYS A 203 19.76 -10.16 9.50
C CYS A 203 20.97 -9.90 10.42
N ASP A 204 21.70 -10.95 10.79
CA ASP A 204 22.88 -10.83 11.65
C ASP A 204 24.00 -10.04 10.95
N SER A 205 24.15 -10.19 9.63
CA SER A 205 25.08 -9.38 8.82
C SER A 205 24.73 -7.89 8.88
N ILE A 206 23.46 -7.54 8.67
CA ILE A 206 22.97 -6.15 8.73
C ILE A 206 23.22 -5.55 10.12
N ILE A 207 22.89 -6.30 11.19
CA ILE A 207 23.09 -5.84 12.57
C ILE A 207 24.59 -5.62 12.86
N ARG A 208 25.47 -6.51 12.41
CA ARG A 208 26.92 -6.36 12.60
C ARG A 208 27.43 -5.11 11.88
N GLN A 209 27.08 -4.92 10.61
CA GLN A 209 27.51 -3.75 9.84
C GLN A 209 27.02 -2.44 10.47
N TYR A 210 25.76 -2.39 10.94
CA TYR A 210 25.22 -1.25 11.70
C TYR A 210 26.07 -0.96 12.96
N ASN A 211 26.36 -1.98 13.76
CA ASN A 211 27.13 -1.81 14.99
C ASN A 211 28.56 -1.34 14.69
N THR A 212 29.20 -1.88 13.65
CA THR A 212 30.53 -1.43 13.20
C THR A 212 30.52 0.04 12.80
N LEU A 213 29.58 0.49 11.97
CA LEU A 213 29.47 1.90 11.58
C LEU A 213 29.20 2.82 12.78
N ARG A 214 28.37 2.36 13.73
CA ARG A 214 28.09 3.08 14.97
C ARG A 214 29.33 3.19 15.87
N GLU A 215 30.13 2.13 15.97
CA GLU A 215 31.38 2.15 16.72
C GLU A 215 32.42 3.05 16.05
N LEU A 216 32.52 3.05 14.72
CA LEU A 216 33.42 3.92 13.98
C LEU A 216 33.03 5.40 14.11
N SER A 217 31.74 5.72 14.05
CA SER A 217 31.24 7.09 14.21
C SER A 217 31.32 7.62 15.64
N SER A 218 31.31 6.76 16.67
CA SER A 218 31.45 7.17 18.08
C SER A 218 32.91 7.33 18.53
N ARG A 219 33.88 6.92 17.70
CA ARG A 219 35.33 7.08 17.94
C ARG A 219 35.93 8.36 17.33
N ASN A 220 35.18 9.05 16.49
CA ASN A 220 35.53 10.37 15.92
C ASN A 220 34.78 11.48 16.64
#